data_AF-A0A381QLV3-F1
#
_entry.id   AF-A0A381QLV3-F1
#
_cell.length_a   1.000
_cell.length_b   1.000
_cell.length_c   1.000
_cell.angle_alpha   90.00
_cell.angle_beta   90.00
_cell.angle_gamma   90.00
#
_symmetry.space_group_name_H-M   'P 1'
#
loop_
_entity.id
_entity.type
_entity.pdbx_description
1 polymer ?
#
loop_
_entity_poly.entity_id
_entity_poly.type
_entity_poly.pdbx_seq_one_letter_code
_entity_poly.pdbx_strand_id
1 'polypeptide(L)'
;MTSREGPTDLSPVDPVLIELQDEVREFFDWDLGDDVDSAELLLARVEESEIDMWARHNRLVALARLFRRLVIRNSEIAVLGSAIEPIELIPTLERPTLFVAADGASGVLSELPGSLSEKAWSRLVCVVSDADGGDGTEQAVKRSVPFILHAHGDNKQDWSALLDIAETMANPPSLVLTHQVPKAIDGMHNPGGFTDGDRAVCFLRALGVRTDRISVLGTRTDLVGRWSGATQEQTKLQKLSWMARFLDIQGVEW
;
A
#
# COMPACT_ATOMS: atom_id res chain seq x y z
N MET A 1 17.65 -18.57 -6.45
CA MET A 1 18.17 -17.27 -5.99
C MET A 1 18.20 -16.33 -7.18
N THR A 2 17.09 -15.67 -7.46
CA THR A 2 17.05 -14.55 -8.40
C THR A 2 17.82 -13.39 -7.78
N SER A 3 18.91 -12.96 -8.43
CA SER A 3 19.65 -11.77 -8.04
C SER A 3 18.73 -10.56 -8.24
N ARG A 4 18.38 -9.83 -7.17
CA ARG A 4 17.56 -8.61 -7.26
C ARG A 4 18.20 -7.62 -8.22
N GLU A 5 17.45 -7.15 -9.21
CA GLU A 5 17.91 -6.23 -10.25
C GLU A 5 17.86 -4.78 -9.74
N GLY A 6 18.72 -4.45 -8.78
CA GLY A 6 18.92 -3.07 -8.32
C GLY A 6 17.89 -2.54 -7.31
N PRO A 7 18.03 -1.26 -6.88
CA PRO A 7 17.29 -0.68 -5.74
C PRO A 7 15.83 -0.33 -6.03
N THR A 8 15.36 -0.53 -7.26
CA THR A 8 13.99 -0.23 -7.73
C THR A 8 13.24 -1.48 -8.22
N ASP A 9 13.84 -2.66 -8.06
CA ASP A 9 13.17 -3.93 -8.33
C ASP A 9 12.27 -4.29 -7.14
N LEU A 10 10.96 -4.27 -7.39
CA LEU A 10 9.92 -4.66 -6.44
C LEU A 10 9.41 -6.09 -6.69
N SER A 11 10.25 -6.96 -7.24
CA SER A 11 9.96 -8.40 -7.32
C SER A 11 9.67 -8.97 -5.92
N PRO A 12 8.75 -9.95 -5.82
CA PRO A 12 8.38 -10.55 -4.55
C PRO A 12 9.60 -11.21 -3.92
N VAL A 13 9.68 -11.17 -2.58
CA VAL A 13 10.82 -11.76 -1.86
C VAL A 13 10.83 -13.29 -1.90
N ASP A 14 9.65 -13.87 -2.14
CA ASP A 14 9.41 -15.29 -2.34
C ASP A 14 8.35 -15.47 -3.44
N PRO A 15 8.60 -16.28 -4.50
CA PRO A 15 7.60 -16.56 -5.53
C PRO A 15 6.26 -17.09 -5.01
N VAL A 16 6.25 -17.75 -3.84
CA VAL A 16 5.02 -18.26 -3.20
C VAL A 16 4.01 -17.14 -2.95
N LEU A 17 4.45 -15.89 -2.79
CA LEU A 17 3.56 -14.75 -2.61
C LEU A 17 2.68 -14.48 -3.85
N ILE A 18 3.16 -14.81 -5.04
CA ILE A 18 2.37 -14.68 -6.29
C ILE A 18 1.44 -15.87 -6.43
N GLU A 19 1.92 -17.08 -6.13
CA GLU A 19 1.08 -18.29 -6.09
C GLU A 19 -0.09 -18.12 -5.10
N LEU A 20 0.15 -17.46 -3.97
CA LEU A 20 -0.87 -17.19 -2.97
C LEU A 20 -1.94 -16.21 -3.47
N GLN A 21 -1.61 -15.25 -4.34
CA GLN A 21 -2.62 -14.40 -4.99
C GLN A 21 -3.57 -15.25 -5.85
N ASP A 22 -3.03 -16.25 -6.53
CA ASP A 22 -3.80 -17.17 -7.35
C ASP A 22 -4.73 -18.06 -6.49
N GLU A 23 -4.23 -18.58 -5.37
CA GLU A 23 -5.04 -19.32 -4.39
C GLU A 23 -6.19 -18.48 -3.83
N VAL A 24 -5.96 -17.19 -3.54
CA VAL A 24 -7.01 -16.29 -3.03
C VAL A 24 -8.11 -16.13 -4.07
N ARG A 25 -7.75 -15.84 -5.32
CA ARG A 25 -8.73 -15.70 -6.40
C ARG A 25 -9.52 -16.99 -6.62
N GLU A 26 -8.87 -18.15 -6.60
CA GLU A 26 -9.55 -19.45 -6.70
C GLU A 26 -10.53 -19.67 -5.54
N PHE A 27 -10.12 -19.32 -4.31
CA PHE A 27 -10.97 -19.46 -3.12
C PHE A 27 -12.25 -18.61 -3.18
N PHE A 28 -12.16 -17.39 -3.71
CA PHE A 28 -13.29 -16.47 -3.82
C PHE A 28 -14.03 -16.53 -5.16
N ASP A 29 -13.60 -17.39 -6.09
CA ASP A 29 -14.11 -17.46 -7.47
C ASP A 29 -14.01 -16.10 -8.19
N TRP A 30 -12.88 -15.40 -8.01
CA TRP A 30 -12.59 -14.13 -8.67
C TRP A 30 -11.81 -14.33 -9.98
N ASP A 31 -12.23 -13.61 -11.02
CA ASP A 31 -11.61 -13.69 -12.33
C ASP A 31 -10.29 -12.93 -12.37
N LEU A 32 -9.25 -13.58 -12.88
CA LEU A 32 -7.98 -12.92 -13.19
C LEU A 32 -8.15 -11.81 -14.24
N GLY A 33 -9.14 -11.96 -15.14
CA GLY A 33 -9.47 -10.95 -16.15
C GLY A 33 -9.77 -9.58 -15.54
N ASP A 34 -10.47 -9.53 -14.40
CA ASP A 34 -10.82 -8.27 -13.75
C ASP A 34 -9.58 -7.50 -13.25
N ASP A 35 -8.60 -8.22 -12.70
CA ASP A 35 -7.32 -7.66 -12.26
C ASP A 35 -6.45 -7.22 -13.44
N VAL A 36 -6.44 -7.98 -14.54
CA VAL A 36 -5.75 -7.60 -15.79
C VAL A 36 -6.33 -6.30 -16.33
N ASP A 37 -7.65 -6.25 -16.48
CA ASP A 37 -8.34 -5.05 -16.97
C ASP A 37 -8.08 -3.84 -16.07
N SER A 38 -8.10 -4.01 -14.74
CA SER A 38 -7.83 -2.93 -13.80
C SER A 38 -6.40 -2.40 -13.96
N ALA A 39 -5.42 -3.30 -14.09
CA ALA A 39 -4.01 -2.93 -14.24
C ALA A 39 -3.75 -2.18 -15.56
N GLU A 40 -4.31 -2.66 -16.67
CA GLU A 40 -4.16 -2.01 -17.97
C GLU A 40 -4.83 -0.63 -18.00
N LEU A 41 -6.03 -0.50 -17.43
CA LEU A 41 -6.74 0.77 -17.34
C LEU A 41 -6.04 1.79 -16.44
N LEU A 42 -5.58 1.36 -15.25
CA LEU A 42 -4.83 2.24 -14.34
C LEU A 42 -3.53 2.72 -15.00
N LEU A 43 -2.79 1.82 -15.64
CA LEU A 43 -1.55 2.17 -16.33
C LEU A 43 -1.80 3.19 -17.44
N ALA A 44 -2.80 2.94 -18.30
CA ALA A 44 -3.18 3.84 -19.38
C ALA A 44 -3.57 5.23 -18.84
N ARG A 45 -4.44 5.29 -17.82
CA ARG A 45 -4.88 6.55 -17.19
C ARG A 45 -3.72 7.39 -16.66
N VAL A 46 -2.73 6.74 -16.05
CA VAL A 46 -1.55 7.42 -15.49
C VAL A 46 -0.57 7.85 -16.58
N GLU A 47 -0.42 7.07 -17.65
CA GLU A 47 0.50 7.38 -18.75
C GLU A 47 -0.03 8.40 -19.75
N GLU A 48 -1.35 8.54 -19.86
CA GLU A 48 -2.03 9.57 -20.63
C GLU A 48 -2.15 10.90 -19.89
N SER A 49 -1.82 10.94 -18.59
CA SER A 49 -1.87 12.17 -17.80
C SER A 49 -0.72 13.12 -18.13
N GLU A 50 -1.02 14.42 -18.17
CA GLU A 50 -0.03 15.50 -18.37
C GLU A 50 0.76 15.82 -17.08
N ILE A 51 0.50 15.12 -15.97
CA ILE A 51 1.26 15.30 -14.73
C ILE A 51 2.64 14.68 -14.88
N ASP A 52 3.67 15.54 -15.01
CA ASP A 52 5.06 15.11 -15.18
C ASP A 52 5.51 14.12 -14.10
N MET A 53 5.12 14.31 -12.84
CA MET A 53 5.49 13.41 -11.74
C MET A 53 4.97 11.97 -11.90
N TRP A 54 3.95 11.77 -12.73
CA TRP A 54 3.35 10.46 -13.00
C TRP A 54 3.99 9.74 -14.18
N ALA A 55 4.84 10.43 -14.96
CA ALA A 55 5.63 9.81 -16.01
C ALA A 55 6.52 8.68 -15.47
N ARG A 56 6.73 7.62 -16.27
CA ARG A 56 7.46 6.40 -15.87
C ARG A 56 8.78 6.68 -15.12
N HIS A 57 9.60 7.58 -15.66
CA HIS A 57 10.89 7.92 -15.08
C HIS A 57 10.75 8.60 -13.71
N ASN A 58 9.73 9.43 -13.51
CA ASN A 58 9.46 10.08 -12.23
C ASN A 58 8.83 9.12 -11.20
N ARG A 59 8.06 8.11 -11.64
CA ARG A 59 7.64 6.99 -10.76
C ARG A 59 8.84 6.21 -10.24
N LEU A 60 9.84 5.94 -11.08
CA LEU A 60 11.11 5.33 -10.66
C LEU A 60 11.91 6.22 -9.69
N VAL A 61 11.92 7.54 -9.91
CA VAL A 61 12.53 8.51 -8.98
C VAL A 61 11.80 8.51 -7.63
N ALA A 62 10.46 8.44 -7.62
CA ALA A 62 9.67 8.31 -6.40
C ALA A 62 10.05 7.04 -5.63
N LEU A 63 10.13 5.90 -6.32
CA LEU A 63 10.57 4.64 -5.73
C LEU A 63 12.00 4.72 -5.17
N ALA A 64 12.95 5.33 -5.88
CA ALA A 64 14.31 5.52 -5.39
C ALA A 64 14.38 6.43 -4.15
N ARG A 65 13.51 7.45 -4.04
CA ARG A 65 13.37 8.29 -2.84
C ARG A 65 12.84 7.48 -1.66
N LEU A 66 11.84 6.62 -1.88
CA LEU A 66 11.32 5.69 -0.89
C LEU A 66 12.40 4.70 -0.43
N PHE A 67 13.13 4.09 -1.36
CA PHE A 67 14.28 3.23 -1.06
C PHE A 67 15.31 3.92 -0.16
N ARG A 68 15.70 5.17 -0.48
CA ARG A 68 16.64 5.92 0.36
C ARG A 68 16.08 6.17 1.76
N ARG A 69 14.81 6.53 1.89
CA ARG A 69 14.18 6.89 3.16
C ARG A 69 13.90 5.66 4.04
N LEU A 70 13.45 4.56 3.43
CA LEU A 70 13.00 3.35 4.12
C LEU A 70 14.12 2.31 4.28
N VAL A 71 15.09 2.23 3.36
CA VAL A 71 16.14 1.21 3.40
C VAL A 71 17.45 1.80 3.88
N ILE A 72 18.02 2.77 3.14
CA ILE A 72 19.38 3.29 3.38
C ILE A 72 19.49 4.02 4.73
N ARG A 73 18.47 4.79 5.14
CA ARG A 73 18.48 5.50 6.42
C ARG A 73 18.24 4.59 7.64
N ASN A 74 17.96 3.32 7.41
CA ASN A 74 17.79 2.31 8.45
C ASN A 74 16.76 2.67 9.55
N SER A 75 15.65 3.33 9.20
CA SER A 75 14.60 3.74 10.13
C SER A 75 13.68 2.60 10.56
N GLU A 76 13.17 2.61 11.80
CA GLU A 76 12.03 1.76 12.18
C GLU A 76 10.77 2.19 11.40
N ILE A 77 9.95 1.23 11.00
CA ILE A 77 8.75 1.44 10.20
C ILE A 77 7.58 0.74 10.88
N ALA A 78 6.48 1.46 11.07
CA ALA A 78 5.21 0.89 11.49
C ALA A 78 4.23 0.92 10.31
N VAL A 79 3.69 -0.25 9.96
CA VAL A 79 2.59 -0.42 9.01
C VAL A 79 1.28 -0.24 9.77
N LEU A 80 0.42 0.67 9.29
CA LEU A 80 -0.88 0.95 9.90
C LEU A 80 -1.96 0.18 9.16
N GLY A 81 -2.54 -0.82 9.82
CA GLY A 81 -3.68 -1.62 9.32
C GLY A 81 -5.03 -1.00 9.64
N SER A 82 -6.11 -1.58 9.13
CA SER A 82 -7.43 -0.96 9.15
C SER A 82 -8.10 -0.87 10.53
N ALA A 83 -7.60 -1.60 11.52
CA ALA A 83 -8.10 -1.57 12.90
C ALA A 83 -7.29 -0.62 13.81
N ILE A 84 -6.41 0.20 13.24
CA ILE A 84 -5.56 1.12 14.00
C ILE A 84 -6.38 2.17 14.77
N GLU A 85 -6.07 2.32 16.05
CA GLU A 85 -6.65 3.34 16.92
C GLU A 85 -5.64 4.44 17.30
N PRO A 86 -6.08 5.68 17.57
CA PRO A 86 -5.16 6.78 17.88
C PRO A 86 -4.24 6.50 19.08
N ILE A 87 -4.73 5.74 20.06
CA ILE A 87 -3.97 5.36 21.26
C ILE A 87 -2.74 4.49 20.94
N GLU A 88 -2.81 3.66 19.89
CA GLU A 88 -1.71 2.79 19.47
C GLU A 88 -0.56 3.57 18.82
N LEU A 89 -0.84 4.78 18.30
CA LEU A 89 0.16 5.63 17.67
C LEU A 89 1.00 6.42 18.67
N ILE A 90 0.47 6.71 19.85
CA ILE A 90 1.14 7.60 20.83
C ILE A 90 2.54 7.08 21.20
N PRO A 91 2.74 5.80 21.58
CA PRO A 91 4.06 5.28 21.90
C PRO A 91 5.01 5.31 20.70
N THR A 92 4.50 5.04 19.50
CA THR A 92 5.28 5.04 18.26
C THR A 92 5.71 6.46 17.88
N LEU A 93 4.94 7.47 18.25
CA LEU A 93 5.28 8.88 18.04
C LEU A 93 6.42 9.38 18.93
N GLU A 94 6.72 8.70 20.04
CA GLU A 94 7.85 9.04 20.92
C GLU A 94 9.21 8.71 20.30
N ARG A 95 9.25 7.73 19.39
CA ARG A 95 10.44 7.29 18.64
C ARG A 95 10.49 7.95 17.27
N PRO A 96 11.61 7.95 16.51
CA PRO A 96 11.65 8.48 15.14
C PRO A 96 11.11 7.48 14.08
N THR A 97 10.08 6.72 14.42
CA THR A 97 9.47 5.70 13.56
C THR A 97 8.73 6.34 12.38
N LEU A 98 8.88 5.75 11.20
CA LEU A 98 8.20 6.14 9.97
C LEU A 98 6.92 5.32 9.80
N PHE A 99 5.91 5.89 9.12
CA PHE A 99 4.64 5.21 8.88
C PHE A 99 4.46 4.84 7.41
N VAL A 100 3.87 3.67 7.18
CA VAL A 100 3.24 3.29 5.92
C VAL A 100 1.81 2.92 6.24
N ALA A 101 0.84 3.60 5.64
CA ALA A 101 -0.58 3.31 5.89
C ALA A 101 -1.11 2.35 4.82
N ALA A 102 -1.89 1.37 5.25
CA ALA A 102 -2.72 0.57 4.38
C ALA A 102 -4.04 1.31 4.16
N ASP A 103 -4.19 1.86 2.96
CA ASP A 103 -5.41 2.46 2.47
C ASP A 103 -6.02 3.49 3.44
N GLY A 104 -7.27 3.32 3.89
CA GLY A 104 -7.97 4.26 4.76
C GLY A 104 -7.35 4.44 6.14
N ALA A 105 -6.42 3.56 6.55
CA ALA A 105 -5.75 3.63 7.85
C ALA A 105 -4.97 4.95 8.05
N SER A 106 -4.62 5.69 7.00
CA SER A 106 -4.05 7.03 7.13
C SER A 106 -4.97 8.02 7.86
N GLY A 107 -6.29 7.79 7.85
CA GLY A 107 -7.26 8.66 8.51
C GLY A 107 -7.06 8.77 10.02
N VAL A 108 -6.50 7.74 10.68
CA VAL A 108 -6.25 7.76 12.13
C VAL A 108 -5.29 8.87 12.55
N LEU A 109 -4.42 9.32 11.63
CA LEU A 109 -3.46 10.39 11.89
C LEU A 109 -4.16 11.72 12.17
N SER A 110 -5.34 11.93 11.60
CA SER A 110 -6.15 13.16 11.78
C SER A 110 -7.02 13.15 13.03
N GLU A 111 -7.17 12.00 13.69
CA GLU A 111 -7.87 11.92 14.98
C GLU A 111 -6.97 12.27 16.18
N LEU A 112 -5.66 12.33 15.96
CA LEU A 112 -4.72 12.76 16.99
C LEU A 112 -4.88 14.26 17.28
N PRO A 113 -4.65 14.70 18.54
CA PRO A 113 -4.85 16.10 18.89
C PRO A 113 -3.70 16.99 18.40
N GLY A 114 -4.07 18.09 17.72
CA GLY A 114 -3.21 19.24 17.45
C GLY A 114 -1.84 18.86 16.85
N SER A 115 -0.76 19.23 17.54
CA SER A 115 0.61 19.00 17.06
C SER A 115 0.99 17.52 16.92
N LEU A 116 0.30 16.59 17.59
CA LEU A 116 0.53 15.16 17.40
C LEU A 116 0.08 14.70 16.02
N SER A 117 -1.05 15.22 15.50
CA SER A 117 -1.52 14.91 14.15
C SER A 117 -0.52 15.36 13.09
N GLU A 118 -0.07 16.61 13.16
CA GLU A 118 0.94 17.15 12.22
C GLU A 118 2.25 16.36 12.28
N LYS A 119 2.69 15.97 13.49
CA LYS A 119 3.85 15.11 13.67
C LYS A 119 3.63 13.72 13.04
N ALA A 120 2.45 13.15 13.18
CA ALA A 120 2.10 11.85 12.59
C ALA A 120 2.11 11.91 11.05
N TRP A 121 1.42 12.89 10.47
CA TRP A 121 1.40 13.12 9.03
C TRP A 121 2.80 13.36 8.45
N SER A 122 3.67 14.10 9.15
CA SER A 122 5.06 14.32 8.72
C SER A 122 5.90 13.02 8.63
N ARG A 123 5.48 11.98 9.37
CA ARG A 123 6.13 10.67 9.42
C ARG A 123 5.52 9.65 8.47
N LEU A 124 4.35 9.92 7.91
CA LEU A 124 3.78 9.10 6.85
C LEU A 124 4.63 9.21 5.58
N VAL A 125 5.17 8.09 5.14
CA VAL A 125 6.11 8.02 4.03
C VAL A 125 5.40 7.74 2.71
N CYS A 126 4.43 6.84 2.76
CA CYS A 126 3.53 6.53 1.66
C CYS A 126 2.25 5.87 2.17
N VAL A 127 1.23 5.84 1.31
CA VAL A 127 0.02 5.03 1.47
C VAL A 127 0.06 3.91 0.43
N VAL A 128 -0.27 2.68 0.82
CA VAL A 128 -0.44 1.52 -0.07
C VAL A 128 -1.94 1.28 -0.16
N SER A 129 -2.52 1.37 -1.35
CA SER A 129 -3.97 1.51 -1.47
C SER A 129 -4.46 1.12 -2.87
N ASP A 130 -5.62 0.47 -2.92
CA ASP A 130 -6.50 0.33 -4.10
C ASP A 130 -7.49 1.50 -4.27
N ALA A 131 -7.38 2.49 -3.37
CA ALA A 131 -8.09 3.76 -3.27
C ALA A 131 -9.49 3.75 -2.62
N ASP A 132 -9.92 2.64 -2.00
CA ASP A 132 -11.26 2.54 -1.39
C ASP A 132 -11.36 3.11 0.05
N GLY A 133 -10.26 3.62 0.61
CA GLY A 133 -10.13 4.08 2.00
C GLY A 133 -10.79 5.41 2.37
N GLY A 134 -11.57 6.01 1.47
CA GLY A 134 -12.37 7.20 1.72
C GLY A 134 -11.59 8.42 2.19
N ASP A 135 -12.05 9.09 3.26
CA ASP A 135 -11.45 10.35 3.72
C ASP A 135 -9.96 10.21 4.11
N GLY A 136 -9.52 9.02 4.56
CA GLY A 136 -8.11 8.76 4.85
C GLY A 136 -7.21 8.91 3.63
N THR A 137 -7.61 8.33 2.49
CA THR A 137 -6.84 8.41 1.24
C THR A 137 -6.93 9.80 0.63
N GLU A 138 -8.10 10.44 0.64
CA GLU A 138 -8.26 11.83 0.21
C GLU A 138 -7.37 12.80 0.99
N GLN A 139 -7.29 12.64 2.31
CA GLN A 139 -6.46 13.47 3.17
C GLN A 139 -4.97 13.29 2.89
N ALA A 140 -4.54 12.09 2.50
CA ALA A 140 -3.18 11.82 2.07
C ALA A 140 -2.86 12.46 0.71
N VAL A 141 -3.80 12.45 -0.24
CA VAL A 141 -3.70 13.18 -1.52
C VAL A 141 -3.55 14.68 -1.29
N LYS A 142 -4.42 15.28 -0.46
CA LYS A 142 -4.39 16.71 -0.12
C LYS A 142 -3.07 17.15 0.54
N ARG A 143 -2.33 16.21 1.13
CA ARG A 143 -1.01 16.41 1.76
C ARG A 143 0.16 15.99 0.88
N SER A 144 -0.09 15.63 -0.38
CA SER A 144 0.92 15.18 -1.35
C SER A 144 1.75 13.98 -0.86
N VAL A 145 1.15 13.10 -0.06
CA VAL A 145 1.80 11.86 0.41
C VAL A 145 1.94 10.90 -0.77
N PRO A 146 3.12 10.29 -1.02
CA PRO A 146 3.28 9.31 -2.10
C PRO A 146 2.33 8.12 -1.98
N PHE A 147 1.83 7.62 -3.11
CA PHE A 147 1.01 6.41 -3.16
C PHE A 147 1.76 5.26 -3.84
N ILE A 148 1.68 4.09 -3.22
CA ILE A 148 1.86 2.79 -3.86
C ILE A 148 0.45 2.37 -4.29
N LEU A 149 0.03 2.87 -5.44
CA LEU A 149 -1.34 2.70 -5.94
C LEU A 149 -1.45 1.33 -6.61
N HIS A 150 -2.43 0.53 -6.18
CA HIS A 150 -2.61 -0.84 -6.65
C HIS A 150 -3.87 -0.96 -7.51
N ALA A 151 -3.74 -1.59 -8.68
CA ALA A 151 -4.88 -1.98 -9.48
C ALA A 151 -5.50 -3.29 -8.96
N HIS A 152 -6.68 -3.19 -8.38
CA HIS A 152 -7.52 -4.31 -7.95
C HIS A 152 -8.79 -4.39 -8.83
N GLY A 153 -9.28 -5.59 -9.13
CA GLY A 153 -10.37 -5.81 -10.11
C GLY A 153 -11.70 -5.10 -9.81
N ASP A 154 -12.07 -4.96 -8.54
CA ASP A 154 -13.31 -4.36 -8.04
C ASP A 154 -13.22 -2.84 -7.75
N ASN A 155 -12.02 -2.26 -7.66
CA ASN A 155 -11.82 -0.86 -7.26
C ASN A 155 -11.50 0.12 -8.41
N LYS A 156 -11.89 -0.22 -9.65
CA LYS A 156 -11.66 0.62 -10.84
C LYS A 156 -12.21 2.05 -10.69
N GLN A 157 -13.37 2.18 -10.05
CA GLN A 157 -14.00 3.48 -9.83
C GLN A 157 -13.27 4.28 -8.75
N ASP A 158 -12.80 3.62 -7.69
CA ASP A 158 -12.17 4.27 -6.54
C ASP A 158 -10.80 4.86 -6.92
N TRP A 159 -9.93 4.08 -7.58
CA TRP A 159 -8.64 4.63 -8.00
C TRP A 159 -8.80 5.71 -9.07
N SER A 160 -9.81 5.62 -9.94
CA SER A 160 -10.10 6.68 -10.91
C SER A 160 -10.51 7.96 -10.21
N ALA A 161 -11.42 7.89 -9.24
CA ALA A 161 -11.86 9.04 -8.46
C ALA A 161 -10.71 9.67 -7.65
N LEU A 162 -9.84 8.84 -7.07
CA LEU A 162 -8.65 9.32 -6.35
C LEU A 162 -7.71 10.10 -7.29
N LEU A 163 -7.48 9.59 -8.52
CA LEU A 163 -6.66 10.28 -9.51
C LEU A 163 -7.30 11.59 -9.98
N ASP A 164 -8.63 11.63 -10.14
CA ASP A 164 -9.34 12.87 -10.48
C ASP A 164 -9.17 13.92 -9.38
N ILE A 165 -9.26 13.54 -8.10
CA ILE A 165 -8.99 14.44 -6.97
C ILE A 165 -7.53 14.90 -7.01
N ALA A 166 -6.59 13.98 -7.21
CA ALA A 166 -5.16 14.27 -7.25
C ALA A 166 -4.79 15.26 -8.37
N GLU A 167 -5.43 15.17 -9.54
CA GLU A 167 -5.22 16.10 -10.67
C GLU A 167 -5.64 17.54 -10.36
N THR A 168 -6.58 17.74 -9.43
CA THR A 168 -6.98 19.08 -8.99
C THR A 168 -5.99 19.71 -7.98
N MET A 169 -5.05 18.92 -7.44
CA MET A 169 -4.10 19.43 -6.46
C MET A 169 -2.98 20.23 -7.13
N ALA A 170 -2.57 21.34 -6.50
CA ALA A 170 -1.42 22.12 -6.95
C ALA A 170 -0.12 21.30 -6.93
N ASN A 171 -0.02 20.35 -6.00
CA ASN A 171 1.07 19.38 -5.89
C ASN A 171 0.45 17.97 -5.79
N PRO A 172 0.16 17.30 -6.91
CA PRO A 172 -0.36 15.93 -6.88
C PRO A 172 0.64 15.02 -6.13
N PRO A 173 0.20 13.92 -5.51
CA PRO A 173 1.11 12.93 -4.95
C PRO A 173 1.90 12.21 -6.05
N SER A 174 3.13 11.78 -5.75
CA SER A 174 3.89 10.87 -6.63
C SER A 174 3.34 9.45 -6.55
N LEU A 175 3.39 8.71 -7.66
CA LEU A 175 2.86 7.35 -7.75
C LEU A 175 3.96 6.30 -7.98
N VAL A 176 3.77 5.13 -7.39
CA VAL A 176 4.36 3.86 -7.80
C VAL A 176 3.19 2.90 -8.04
N LEU A 177 3.11 2.33 -9.24
CA LEU A 177 1.98 1.47 -9.62
C LEU A 177 2.27 0.01 -9.29
N THR A 178 1.29 -0.66 -8.69
CA THR A 178 1.35 -2.09 -8.40
C THR A 178 0.13 -2.85 -8.90
N HIS A 179 0.26 -4.16 -9.10
CA HIS A 179 -0.82 -5.04 -9.56
C HIS A 179 -0.74 -6.41 -8.86
N GLN A 180 -1.71 -7.28 -9.14
CA GLN A 180 -1.76 -8.65 -8.60
C GLN A 180 -1.94 -9.74 -9.68
N VAL A 181 -1.65 -9.40 -10.94
CA VAL A 181 -1.55 -10.38 -12.01
C VAL A 181 -0.18 -11.09 -12.02
N PRO A 182 -0.08 -12.37 -12.42
CA PRO A 182 1.17 -13.14 -12.40
C PRO A 182 2.13 -12.75 -13.52
N LYS A 183 1.62 -12.20 -14.63
CA LYS A 183 2.43 -11.73 -15.74
C LYS A 183 2.99 -10.34 -15.43
N ALA A 184 4.26 -10.11 -15.75
CA ALA A 184 4.86 -8.78 -15.62
C ALA A 184 4.16 -7.77 -16.55
N ILE A 185 3.89 -6.58 -16.01
CA ILE A 185 3.38 -5.42 -16.74
C ILE A 185 4.46 -4.32 -16.68
N ASP A 186 4.96 -3.90 -17.83
CA ASP A 186 5.97 -2.85 -17.91
C ASP A 186 5.41 -1.53 -17.34
N GLY A 187 6.18 -0.87 -16.48
CA GLY A 187 5.76 0.35 -15.78
C GLY A 187 4.95 0.14 -14.50
N MET A 188 4.72 -1.12 -14.09
CA MET A 188 4.09 -1.51 -12.83
C MET A 188 4.90 -2.62 -12.11
N HIS A 189 4.53 -2.93 -10.87
CA HIS A 189 5.21 -3.95 -10.06
C HIS A 189 4.21 -4.90 -9.37
N ASN A 190 4.63 -6.14 -9.09
CA ASN A 190 3.88 -7.05 -8.22
C ASN A 190 4.79 -7.53 -7.08
N PRO A 191 4.77 -6.87 -5.90
CA PRO A 191 5.57 -7.29 -4.76
C PRO A 191 4.97 -8.50 -4.00
N GLY A 192 3.79 -8.97 -4.41
CA GLY A 192 2.94 -9.87 -3.64
C GLY A 192 1.92 -9.11 -2.79
N GLY A 193 1.20 -9.87 -1.96
CA GLY A 193 0.10 -9.37 -1.15
C GLY A 193 -1.24 -9.36 -1.88
N PHE A 194 -2.33 -9.35 -1.13
CA PHE A 194 -3.69 -9.31 -1.62
C PHE A 194 -4.47 -8.13 -1.03
N THR A 195 -4.45 -7.96 0.30
CA THR A 195 -5.04 -6.78 0.96
C THR A 195 -4.01 -5.65 1.10
N ASP A 196 -4.44 -4.41 1.27
CA ASP A 196 -3.50 -3.28 1.40
C ASP A 196 -2.52 -3.44 2.57
N GLY A 197 -2.96 -4.08 3.66
CA GLY A 197 -2.16 -4.34 4.85
C GLY A 197 -0.97 -5.26 4.56
N ASP A 198 -1.24 -6.44 4.04
CA ASP A 198 -0.19 -7.38 3.67
C ASP A 198 0.64 -6.91 2.47
N ARG A 199 0.02 -6.19 1.52
CA ARG A 199 0.70 -5.58 0.37
C ARG A 199 1.68 -4.51 0.81
N ALA A 200 1.37 -3.74 1.85
CA ALA A 200 2.30 -2.78 2.43
C ALA A 200 3.55 -3.48 2.97
N VAL A 201 3.40 -4.62 3.65
CA VAL A 201 4.54 -5.42 4.12
C VAL A 201 5.30 -6.03 2.94
N CYS A 202 4.61 -6.61 1.95
CA CYS A 202 5.23 -7.15 0.74
C CYS A 202 6.05 -6.09 0.00
N PHE A 203 5.50 -4.89 -0.18
CA PHE A 203 6.19 -3.73 -0.75
C PHE A 203 7.47 -3.39 0.02
N LEU A 204 7.40 -3.26 1.34
CA LEU A 204 8.57 -2.94 2.18
C LEU A 204 9.66 -4.01 2.06
N ARG A 205 9.26 -5.28 2.04
CA ARG A 205 10.17 -6.44 1.95
C ARG A 205 10.82 -6.54 0.57
N ALA A 206 10.04 -6.33 -0.50
CA ALA A 206 10.51 -6.24 -1.87
C ALA A 206 11.53 -5.09 -2.02
N LEU A 207 11.21 -3.91 -1.48
CA LEU A 207 12.09 -2.74 -1.46
C LEU A 207 13.42 -2.99 -0.72
N GLY A 208 13.46 -3.97 0.20
CA GLY A 208 14.67 -4.38 0.92
C GLY A 208 14.70 -4.00 2.40
N VAL A 209 13.56 -3.63 2.99
CA VAL A 209 13.43 -3.44 4.43
C VAL A 209 13.51 -4.80 5.13
N ARG A 210 14.28 -4.86 6.22
CA ARG A 210 14.42 -6.07 7.03
C ARG A 210 13.21 -6.23 7.96
N THR A 211 12.82 -7.47 8.22
CA THR A 211 11.66 -7.80 9.07
C THR A 211 11.78 -7.24 10.49
N ASP A 212 12.98 -7.27 11.07
CA ASP A 212 13.29 -6.73 12.41
C ASP A 212 13.04 -5.23 12.58
N ARG A 213 12.73 -4.52 11.48
CA ARG A 213 12.46 -3.08 11.45
C ARG A 213 11.01 -2.75 11.10
N ILE A 214 10.19 -3.75 10.85
CA ILE A 214 8.78 -3.58 10.51
C ILE A 214 7.97 -4.01 11.73
N SER A 215 7.19 -3.09 12.28
CA SER A 215 6.08 -3.43 13.15
C SER A 215 4.77 -3.24 12.40
N VAL A 216 3.77 -4.04 12.74
CA VAL A 216 2.43 -3.95 12.18
C VAL A 216 1.48 -3.57 13.31
N LEU A 217 0.72 -2.49 13.12
CA LEU A 217 -0.22 -1.96 14.11
C LEU A 217 -1.63 -1.98 13.53
N GLY A 218 -2.65 -2.20 14.35
CA GLY A 218 -4.04 -2.20 13.87
C GLY A 218 -4.33 -3.26 12.79
N THR A 219 -3.55 -4.33 12.72
CA THR A 219 -3.80 -5.46 11.81
C THR A 219 -4.42 -6.59 12.61
N ARG A 220 -5.60 -7.03 12.19
CA ARG A 220 -6.43 -7.99 12.93
C ARG A 220 -7.13 -8.94 11.98
N THR A 221 -7.36 -10.16 12.45
CA THR A 221 -8.09 -11.21 11.70
C THR A 221 -9.44 -11.56 12.31
N ASP A 222 -9.73 -11.02 13.50
CA ASP A 222 -10.89 -11.35 14.31
C ASP A 222 -11.97 -10.26 14.29
N LEU A 223 -11.68 -9.08 13.72
CA LEU A 223 -12.68 -8.06 13.37
C LEU A 223 -12.32 -7.30 12.11
N VAL A 224 -13.32 -6.66 11.52
CA VAL A 224 -13.15 -5.69 10.43
C VAL A 224 -12.86 -4.32 11.03
N GLY A 225 -11.65 -3.81 10.82
CA GLY A 225 -11.22 -2.51 11.31
C GLY A 225 -12.01 -1.37 10.68
N ARG A 226 -12.25 -0.29 11.44
CA ARG A 226 -13.09 0.85 11.02
C ARG A 226 -12.56 1.63 9.81
N TRP A 227 -11.28 1.48 9.50
CA TRP A 227 -10.64 2.08 8.34
C TRP A 227 -10.64 1.16 7.11
N SER A 228 -11.40 0.07 7.16
CA SER A 228 -11.62 -0.76 5.99
C SER A 228 -12.60 -0.06 5.04
N GLY A 229 -12.35 -0.13 3.73
CA GLY A 229 -13.32 0.25 2.71
C GLY A 229 -14.64 -0.52 2.79
N ALA A 230 -15.63 -0.06 2.02
CA ALA A 230 -16.99 -0.60 2.04
C ALA A 230 -17.00 -2.08 1.65
N THR A 231 -17.45 -2.96 2.54
CA THR A 231 -17.31 -4.40 2.32
C THR A 231 -18.37 -5.23 3.04
N GLN A 232 -18.55 -6.48 2.60
CA GLN A 232 -19.33 -7.47 3.33
C GLN A 232 -18.45 -8.10 4.41
N GLU A 233 -18.89 -8.00 5.67
CA GLU A 233 -18.11 -8.39 6.84
C GLU A 233 -17.55 -9.82 6.77
N GLN A 234 -18.36 -10.79 6.33
CA GLN A 234 -17.95 -12.19 6.23
C GLN A 234 -16.82 -12.39 5.22
N THR A 235 -16.96 -11.84 4.01
CA THR A 235 -15.92 -11.89 2.97
C THR A 235 -14.65 -11.20 3.44
N LYS A 236 -14.78 -10.06 4.16
CA LYS A 236 -13.63 -9.34 4.67
C LYS A 236 -12.88 -10.14 5.74
N LEU A 237 -13.56 -10.81 6.67
CA LEU A 237 -12.91 -11.68 7.66
C LEU A 237 -12.14 -12.83 7.00
N GLN A 238 -12.68 -13.39 5.90
CA GLN A 238 -11.95 -14.37 5.09
C GLN A 238 -10.73 -13.74 4.40
N LYS A 239 -10.84 -12.55 3.79
CA LYS A 239 -9.69 -11.82 3.23
C LYS A 239 -8.60 -11.60 4.30
N LEU A 240 -8.98 -11.29 5.54
CA LEU A 240 -8.04 -11.08 6.64
C LEU A 240 -7.32 -12.38 7.06
N SER A 241 -7.96 -13.56 6.98
CA SER A 241 -7.24 -14.82 7.22
C SER A 241 -6.22 -15.14 6.11
N TRP A 242 -6.46 -14.68 4.88
CA TRP A 242 -5.44 -14.73 3.81
C TRP A 242 -4.30 -13.74 4.06
N MET A 243 -4.62 -12.50 4.46
CA MET A 243 -3.62 -11.50 4.87
C MET A 243 -2.64 -12.07 5.91
N ALA A 244 -3.14 -12.78 6.92
CA ALA A 244 -2.31 -13.49 7.90
C ALA A 244 -1.27 -14.43 7.26
N ARG A 245 -1.69 -15.24 6.27
CA ARG A 245 -0.78 -16.15 5.54
C ARG A 245 0.33 -15.38 4.83
N PHE A 246 0.01 -14.24 4.21
CA PHE A 246 1.03 -13.39 3.58
C PHE A 246 2.04 -12.88 4.62
N LEU A 247 1.56 -12.37 5.76
CA LEU A 247 2.43 -11.85 6.82
C LEU A 247 3.32 -12.93 7.44
N ASP A 248 2.79 -14.15 7.63
CA ASP A 248 3.54 -15.30 8.12
C ASP A 248 4.68 -15.69 7.17
N ILE A 249 4.42 -15.72 5.86
CA ILE A 249 5.47 -15.98 4.83
C ILE A 249 6.54 -14.89 4.86
N GLN A 250 6.16 -13.63 5.11
CA GLN A 250 7.12 -12.53 5.21
C GLN A 250 7.99 -12.59 6.48
N GLY A 251 7.60 -13.36 7.49
CA GLY A 251 8.30 -13.48 8.77
C GLY A 251 8.26 -12.20 9.60
N VAL A 252 7.13 -11.48 9.56
CA VAL A 252 6.87 -10.27 10.36
C VAL A 252 5.91 -10.63 11.48
N GLU A 253 6.14 -10.11 12.69
CA GLU A 253 5.20 -10.25 13.80
C GLU A 253 4.04 -9.25 13.62
N TRP A 254 2.81 -9.74 13.78
CA TRP A 254 1.57 -8.98 13.55
C TRP A 254 0.49 -9.33 14.57
#